data_AF-F1Z2H8-F1
#
_entry.id   AF-F1Z2H8-F1
#
_cell.length_a   1.000
_cell.length_b   1.000
_cell.length_c   1.000
_cell.angle_alpha   90.00
_cell.angle_beta   90.00
_cell.angle_gamma   90.00
#
_symmetry.space_group_name_H-M   'P 1'
#
loop_
_entity.id
_entity.type
_entity.pdbx_description
1 polymer ?
#
loop_
_entity_poly.entity_id
_entity_poly.type
_entity_poly.pdbx_seq_one_letter_code
_entity_poly.pdbx_strand_id
1 'polypeptide(L)'
;MIAIAHSVEAKKVYDIKIEYENKEASANKINDFRIKKYSIDDKSLDYNPMGGLMISLIINDNSDLTIDFNLIDNGDGTYHSAYFALSEDLSKMLGY
;
A
#
# COMPACT_ATOMS: atom_id res chain seq x y z
N MET A 1 -14.89 7.73 -1.65
CA MET A 1 -13.83 6.71 -1.81
C MET A 1 -12.63 7.27 -2.54
N ILE A 2 -12.71 7.60 -3.84
CA ILE A 2 -11.56 8.13 -4.62
C ILE A 2 -10.88 9.33 -3.94
N ALA A 3 -11.64 10.35 -3.52
CA ALA A 3 -11.06 11.51 -2.84
C ALA A 3 -10.33 11.17 -1.53
N ILE A 4 -10.79 10.15 -0.80
CA ILE A 4 -10.16 9.66 0.44
C ILE A 4 -8.87 8.90 0.09
N ALA A 5 -8.96 7.94 -0.82
CA ALA A 5 -7.83 7.13 -1.29
C ALA A 5 -6.68 8.01 -1.83
N HIS A 6 -7.01 9.11 -2.50
CA HIS A 6 -6.01 10.04 -3.05
C HIS A 6 -5.64 11.20 -2.11
N SER A 7 -6.21 11.27 -0.91
CA SER A 7 -5.92 12.32 0.07
C SER A 7 -4.45 12.32 0.49
N VAL A 8 -3.96 13.47 0.94
CA VAL A 8 -2.58 13.61 1.43
C VAL A 8 -2.36 12.70 2.64
N GLU A 9 -3.38 12.58 3.49
CA GLU A 9 -3.35 11.80 4.72
C GLU A 9 -3.33 10.30 4.44
N ALA A 10 -4.09 9.82 3.46
CA ALA A 10 -4.02 8.43 2.99
C ALA A 10 -2.64 8.09 2.42
N LYS A 11 -2.09 8.98 1.56
CA LYS A 11 -0.78 8.78 0.95
C LYS A 11 0.35 8.66 1.95
N LYS A 12 0.29 9.39 3.07
CA LYS A 12 1.27 9.22 4.16
C LYS A 12 1.32 7.78 4.69
N VAL A 13 0.18 7.10 4.82
CA VAL A 13 0.14 5.69 5.26
C VAL A 13 0.82 4.78 4.24
N TYR A 14 0.57 5.02 2.95
CA TYR A 14 1.17 4.26 1.85
C TYR A 14 2.69 4.46 1.80
N ASP A 15 3.13 5.72 1.86
CA ASP A 15 4.53 6.10 1.76
C ASP A 15 5.34 5.51 2.92
N ILE A 16 4.80 5.50 4.14
CA ILE A 16 5.41 4.86 5.31
C ILE A 16 5.63 3.35 5.07
N LYS A 17 4.61 2.65 4.55
CA LYS A 17 4.73 1.22 4.24
C LYS A 17 5.76 0.97 3.14
N ILE A 18 5.75 1.75 2.07
CA ILE A 18 6.70 1.64 0.97
C ILE A 18 8.14 1.92 1.42
N GLU A 19 8.35 2.92 2.28
CA GLU A 19 9.66 3.22 2.85
C GLU A 19 10.16 2.04 3.70
N TYR A 20 9.29 1.46 4.53
CA TYR A 20 9.61 0.28 5.32
C TYR A 20 10.03 -0.91 4.43
N GLU A 21 9.23 -1.29 3.43
CA GLU A 21 9.55 -2.40 2.53
C GLU A 21 10.88 -2.19 1.78
N ASN A 22 11.12 -0.98 1.27
CA ASN A 22 12.38 -0.66 0.61
C ASN A 22 13.58 -0.75 1.57
N LYS A 23 13.40 -0.35 2.83
CA LYS A 23 14.45 -0.42 3.86
C LYS A 23 14.76 -1.87 4.23
N GLU A 24 13.73 -2.70 4.43
CA GLU A 24 13.89 -4.12 4.74
C GLU A 24 14.54 -4.88 3.58
N ALA A 25 14.10 -4.65 2.34
CA ALA A 25 14.73 -5.22 1.15
C ALA A 25 16.21 -4.85 1.06
N SER A 26 16.56 -3.58 1.31
CA SER A 26 17.95 -3.12 1.34
C SER A 26 18.77 -3.80 2.45
N ALA A 27 18.19 -3.96 3.65
CA ALA A 27 18.84 -4.65 4.77
C ALA A 27 19.10 -6.13 4.46
N ASN A 28 18.21 -6.76 3.69
CA ASN A 28 18.34 -8.13 3.20
C ASN A 28 19.17 -8.26 1.92
N LYS A 29 19.85 -7.18 1.48
CA LYS A 29 20.73 -7.13 0.29
C LYS A 29 20.02 -7.39 -1.04
N ILE A 30 18.71 -7.14 -1.09
CA ILE A 30 17.93 -7.17 -2.32
C ILE A 30 18.10 -5.80 -2.99
N ASN A 31 18.84 -5.76 -4.10
CA ASN A 31 19.25 -4.52 -4.76
C ASN A 31 18.75 -4.40 -6.20
N ASP A 32 18.28 -5.50 -6.78
CA ASP A 32 17.70 -5.59 -8.12
C ASP A 32 16.26 -5.08 -8.17
N PHE A 33 15.55 -5.12 -7.03
CA PHE A 33 14.20 -4.58 -6.89
C PHE A 33 14.13 -3.37 -5.95
N ARG A 34 13.29 -2.39 -6.30
CA ARG A 34 12.91 -1.26 -5.44
C ARG A 34 11.53 -0.75 -5.83
N ILE A 35 10.70 -0.44 -4.84
CA ILE A 35 9.43 0.27 -5.04
C ILE A 35 9.75 1.75 -5.29
N LYS A 36 9.52 2.23 -6.51
CA LYS A 36 9.85 3.61 -6.94
C LYS A 36 8.63 4.50 -7.08
N LYS A 37 7.49 3.90 -7.41
CA LYS A 37 6.22 4.59 -7.63
C LYS A 37 5.06 3.64 -7.42
N TYR A 38 3.88 4.20 -7.22
CA TYR A 38 2.64 3.48 -7.17
C TYR A 38 1.52 4.27 -7.85
N SER A 39 0.46 3.58 -8.21
CA SER A 39 -0.85 4.15 -8.54
C SER A 39 -1.93 3.45 -7.71
N ILE A 40 -3.06 4.12 -7.51
CA ILE A 40 -4.20 3.56 -6.77
C ILE A 40 -5.14 2.90 -7.78
N ASP A 41 -5.58 1.67 -7.51
CA ASP A 41 -6.65 1.05 -8.30
C ASP A 41 -8.01 1.59 -7.88
N ASP A 42 -8.44 2.67 -8.53
CA ASP A 42 -9.72 3.33 -8.27
C ASP A 42 -10.94 2.44 -8.52
N LYS A 43 -10.79 1.34 -9.27
CA LYS A 43 -11.89 0.43 -9.60
C LYS A 43 -12.15 -0.60 -8.50
N SER A 44 -11.17 -0.84 -7.65
CA SER A 44 -11.20 -1.87 -6.60
C SER A 44 -11.42 -1.28 -5.20
N LEU A 45 -11.75 0.01 -5.12
CA LEU A 45 -12.09 0.67 -3.86
C LEU A 45 -13.41 0.15 -3.31
N ASP A 46 -13.38 -0.38 -2.09
CA ASP A 46 -14.58 -0.89 -1.41
C ASP A 46 -14.48 -0.71 0.10
N TYR A 47 -15.61 -0.66 0.80
CA TYR A 47 -15.61 -0.61 2.26
C TYR A 47 -15.66 -2.02 2.83
N ASN A 48 -14.71 -2.35 3.71
CA ASN A 48 -14.77 -3.58 4.46
C ASN A 48 -15.95 -3.52 5.44
N PRO A 49 -16.85 -4.53 5.49
CA PRO A 49 -17.94 -4.59 6.46
C PRO A 49 -17.49 -4.50 7.92
N MET A 50 -16.25 -4.91 8.22
CA MET A 50 -15.63 -4.78 9.55
C MET A 50 -14.98 -3.41 9.79
N GLY A 51 -15.04 -2.50 8.83
CA GLY A 51 -14.58 -1.11 8.92
C GLY A 51 -13.36 -0.81 8.04
N GLY A 52 -13.33 0.44 7.56
CA GLY A 52 -12.24 0.98 6.73
C GLY A 52 -12.47 0.83 5.23
N LEU A 53 -11.77 1.67 4.47
CA LEU A 53 -11.75 1.66 3.02
C LEU A 53 -10.61 0.75 2.53
N MET A 54 -10.94 -0.30 1.81
CA MET A 54 -9.99 -1.18 1.14
C MET A 54 -9.38 -0.46 -0.06
N ILE A 55 -8.06 -0.51 -0.15
CA ILE A 55 -7.26 0.13 -1.20
C ILE A 55 -6.27 -0.89 -1.73
N SER A 56 -6.08 -0.93 -3.04
CA SER A 56 -4.97 -1.63 -3.68
C SER A 56 -4.07 -0.62 -4.38
N LEU A 57 -2.77 -0.65 -4.06
CA LEU A 57 -1.75 0.10 -4.77
C LEU A 57 -1.10 -0.80 -5.81
N ILE A 58 -1.01 -0.34 -7.04
CA ILE A 58 -0.28 -0.98 -8.13
C ILE A 58 1.15 -0.42 -8.14
N ILE A 59 2.13 -1.29 -7.98
CA ILE A 59 3.53 -0.94 -7.78
C ILE A 59 4.29 -0.92 -9.11
N ASN A 60 5.09 0.13 -9.33
CA ASN A 60 5.97 0.26 -10.49
C ASN A 60 5.26 0.04 -11.85
N ASP A 61 3.98 0.41 -11.93
CA ASP A 61 3.07 0.19 -13.08
C ASP A 61 2.87 -1.28 -13.47
N ASN A 62 3.12 -2.22 -12.56
CA ASN A 62 2.87 -3.65 -12.78
C ASN A 62 1.66 -4.10 -11.95
N SER A 63 0.58 -4.49 -12.62
CA SER A 63 -0.67 -4.95 -11.99
C SER A 63 -0.52 -6.21 -11.15
N ASP A 64 0.54 -6.99 -11.37
CA ASP A 64 0.82 -8.21 -10.60
C ASP A 64 1.53 -7.89 -9.26
N LEU A 65 2.03 -6.65 -9.12
CA LEU A 65 2.72 -6.18 -7.92
C LEU A 65 1.80 -5.22 -7.15
N THR A 66 1.12 -5.73 -6.13
CA THR A 66 0.20 -4.92 -5.32
C THR A 66 0.54 -4.88 -3.85
N ILE A 67 0.14 -3.77 -3.21
CA ILE A 67 0.03 -3.65 -1.76
C ILE A 67 -1.40 -3.27 -1.42
N ASP A 68 -2.06 -4.09 -0.62
CA ASP A 68 -3.43 -3.85 -0.17
C ASP A 68 -3.45 -3.28 1.25
N PHE A 69 -4.36 -2.34 1.50
CA PHE A 69 -4.54 -1.63 2.76
C PHE A 69 -6.01 -1.66 3.16
N ASN A 70 -6.26 -1.50 4.47
CA ASN A 70 -7.56 -1.05 4.95
C ASN A 70 -7.40 0.31 5.67
N LEU A 71 -7.76 1.41 5.01
CA LEU A 71 -7.69 2.72 5.63
C LEU A 71 -8.82 2.92 6.63
N ILE A 72 -8.46 3.07 7.91
CA ILE A 72 -9.37 3.37 9.00
C ILE A 72 -9.18 4.83 9.39
N ASP A 73 -10.28 5.58 9.39
CA ASP A 73 -10.32 6.98 9.84
C ASP A 73 -10.16 7.05 11.37
N ASN A 74 -9.23 7.89 11.82
CA ASN A 74 -8.98 8.14 13.24
C ASN A 74 -10.00 9.11 13.87
N GLY A 75 -10.84 9.76 13.07
CA GLY A 75 -11.78 10.79 13.53
C GLY A 75 -11.17 12.19 13.66
N ASP A 76 -9.89 12.35 13.34
CA ASP A 76 -9.15 13.62 13.31
C ASP A 76 -8.71 14.03 11.90
N GLY A 77 -9.21 13.33 10.87
CA GLY A 77 -8.84 13.53 9.47
C GLY A 77 -7.60 12.76 9.03
N THR A 78 -6.92 12.05 9.94
CA THR A 78 -5.82 11.13 9.61
C THR A 78 -6.31 9.69 9.49
N TYR A 79 -5.48 8.85 8.90
CA TYR A 79 -5.77 7.43 8.71
C TYR A 79 -4.69 6.56 9.32
N HIS A 80 -5.07 5.34 9.72
CA HIS A 80 -4.15 4.23 9.93
C HIS A 80 -4.60 3.03 9.10
N SER A 81 -3.74 2.01 9.03
CA SER A 81 -4.11 0.69 8.50
C SER A 81 -3.96 -0.36 9.59
N ALA A 82 -4.95 -1.23 9.74
CA ALA A 82 -4.85 -2.38 10.65
C ALA A 82 -4.27 -3.62 9.94
N TYR A 83 -4.22 -3.60 8.61
CA TYR A 83 -3.82 -4.70 7.76
C TYR A 83 -3.01 -4.19 6.56
N PHE A 84 -2.04 -5.00 6.14
CA PHE A 84 -1.37 -4.84 4.86
C PHE A 84 -1.22 -6.23 4.23
N ALA A 85 -1.53 -6.33 2.93
CA ALA A 85 -1.20 -7.50 2.12
C ALA A 85 -0.20 -7.11 1.05
N LEU A 86 0.75 -8.00 0.77
CA LEU A 86 1.55 -7.91 -0.43
C LEU A 86 1.04 -8.99 -1.39
N SER A 87 0.95 -8.67 -2.69
CA SER A 87 0.82 -9.71 -3.71
C SER A 87 1.93 -10.76 -3.58
N GLU A 88 1.67 -11.98 -4.02
CA GLU A 88 2.65 -13.06 -3.97
C GLU A 88 3.94 -12.69 -4.74
N ASP A 89 3.81 -12.06 -5.91
CA ASP A 89 4.96 -11.69 -6.74
C ASP A 89 5.76 -10.54 -6.14
N LEU A 90 5.10 -9.53 -5.55
CA LEU A 90 5.81 -8.49 -4.80
C LEU A 90 6.52 -9.06 -3.58
N SER A 91 5.90 -10.01 -2.88
CA SER A 91 6.50 -10.67 -1.71
C SER A 91 7.80 -11.38 -2.07
N LYS A 92 7.81 -12.14 -3.17
CA LYS A 92 9.02 -12.78 -3.71
C LYS A 92 10.10 -11.76 -4.08
N MET A 93 9.71 -10.65 -4.72
CA MET A 93 10.64 -9.57 -5.08
C MET A 93 11.25 -8.88 -3.86
N LEU A 94 10.55 -8.88 -2.72
CA LEU A 94 11.03 -8.33 -1.45
C LEU A 94 11.70 -9.38 -0.55
N GLY A 95 11.79 -10.64 -1.01
CA GLY A 95 12.51 -11.73 -0.34
C GLY A 95 11.75 -12.40 0.81
N TYR A 96 10.42 -12.35 0.79
CA TYR A 96 9.55 -13.11 1.69
C TYR A 96 9.23 -14.51 1.14
#